data_AF-A0A1B6IZS2-F1
#
_entry.id   AF-A0A1B6IZS2-F1
#
_cell.length_a   1.000
_cell.length_b   1.000
_cell.length_c   1.000
_cell.angle_alpha   90.00
_cell.angle_beta   90.00
_cell.angle_gamma   90.00
#
_symmetry.space_group_name_H-M   'P 1'
#
loop_
_entity.id
_entity.type
_entity.pdbx_description
1 polymer ?
#
loop_
_entity_poly.entity_id
_entity_poly.type
_entity_poly.pdbx_seq_one_letter_code
_entity_poly.pdbx_strand_id
1 'polypeptide(L)'
;THLKADICRQLGWMYHCVETLGEKSSRENLAIHCLQRSIEADPKSGQSLYLLGRCYASVGKVHDAFIAYRNSVEKSEGNADTWCSIGVLYQQQNQPMDALQAYICAVQ
;
A
#
# COMPACT_ATOMS: atom_id res chain seq x y z
N THR A 1 1.42 -14.51 -15.35
CA THR A 1 0.75 -13.67 -16.36
C THR A 1 0.18 -12.46 -15.67
N HIS A 2 0.31 -11.28 -16.29
CA HIS A 2 -0.17 -9.99 -15.77
C HIS A 2 -1.61 -10.05 -15.22
N LEU A 3 -2.49 -10.80 -15.91
CA LEU A 3 -3.87 -11.07 -15.48
C LEU A 3 -3.99 -11.65 -14.06
N LYS A 4 -3.10 -12.58 -13.68
CA LYS A 4 -3.09 -13.17 -12.33
C LYS A 4 -2.72 -12.12 -11.28
N ALA A 5 -1.75 -11.26 -11.60
CA ALA A 5 -1.36 -10.16 -10.72
C ALA A 5 -2.52 -9.18 -10.53
N ASP A 6 -3.22 -8.82 -11.61
CA ASP A 6 -4.37 -7.91 -11.56
C ASP A 6 -5.53 -8.46 -10.73
N ILE A 7 -5.88 -9.74 -10.93
CA ILE A 7 -6.96 -10.40 -10.17
C ILE A 7 -6.61 -10.43 -8.68
N CYS A 8 -5.38 -10.85 -8.34
CA CYS A 8 -4.93 -10.87 -6.95
C CYS A 8 -4.91 -9.46 -6.33
N ARG A 9 -4.54 -8.43 -7.10
CA ARG A 9 -4.56 -7.04 -6.67
C ARG A 9 -5.99 -6.56 -6.36
N GLN A 10 -6.91 -6.78 -7.29
CA GLN A 10 -8.31 -6.39 -7.13
C GLN A 10 -8.98 -7.11 -5.96
N LEU A 11 -8.73 -8.42 -5.84
CA LEU A 11 -9.27 -9.22 -4.74
C LEU A 11 -8.72 -8.75 -3.39
N GLY A 12 -7.41 -8.49 -3.30
CA GLY A 12 -6.79 -7.94 -2.09
C GLY A 12 -7.38 -6.58 -1.72
N TRP A 13 -7.60 -5.72 -2.70
CA TRP A 13 -8.25 -4.42 -2.49
C TRP A 13 -9.70 -4.55 -2.02
N MET A 14 -10.47 -5.47 -2.59
CA MET A 14 -11.83 -5.75 -2.13
C MET A 14 -11.87 -6.19 -0.66
N TYR A 15 -10.97 -7.09 -0.23
CA TYR A 15 -10.93 -7.49 1.18
C TYR A 15 -10.64 -6.32 2.12
N HIS A 16 -9.79 -5.37 1.70
CA HIS A 16 -9.50 -4.16 2.46
C HIS A 16 -10.72 -3.21 2.53
N CYS A 17 -11.38 -2.92 1.41
CA CYS A 17 -12.46 -1.92 1.34
C CYS A 17 -13.84 -2.43 1.71
N VAL A 18 -14.15 -3.71 1.49
CA VAL A 18 -15.50 -4.24 1.63
C VAL A 18 -15.66 -4.89 2.99
N GLU A 19 -16.28 -4.16 3.90
CA GLU A 19 -16.41 -4.58 5.30
C GLU A 19 -17.32 -5.80 5.50
N THR A 20 -18.23 -6.04 4.56
CA THR A 20 -19.18 -7.17 4.61
C THR A 20 -18.53 -8.52 4.29
N LEU A 21 -17.27 -8.55 3.84
CA LEU A 21 -16.56 -9.80 3.50
C LEU A 21 -16.02 -10.58 4.71
N GLY A 22 -16.30 -10.15 5.94
CA GLY A 22 -15.91 -10.84 7.17
C GLY A 22 -15.31 -9.94 8.25
N GLU A 23 -14.75 -10.55 9.28
CA GLU A 23 -14.12 -9.82 10.38
C GLU A 23 -12.88 -9.03 9.91
N LYS A 24 -12.69 -7.84 10.49
CA LYS A 24 -11.61 -6.91 10.09
C LYS A 24 -10.23 -7.59 10.05
N SER A 25 -9.85 -8.28 11.13
CA SER A 25 -8.54 -8.92 11.22
C SER A 25 -8.35 -10.05 10.19
N SER A 26 -9.40 -10.83 9.91
CA SER A 26 -9.34 -11.89 8.89
C SER A 26 -9.21 -11.29 7.49
N ARG A 27 -10.01 -10.26 7.19
CA ARG A 27 -9.98 -9.55 5.90
C ARG A 27 -8.64 -8.87 5.65
N GLU A 28 -8.06 -8.20 6.64
CA GLU A 28 -6.76 -7.54 6.49
C GLU A 28 -5.63 -8.55 6.18
N ASN A 29 -5.65 -9.71 6.84
CA ASN A 29 -4.71 -10.80 6.53
C ASN A 29 -4.90 -11.34 5.10
N LEU A 30 -6.14 -11.54 4.66
CA LEU A 30 -6.46 -11.99 3.30
C LEU A 30 -6.05 -10.94 2.26
N ALA A 31 -6.26 -9.65 2.54
CA ALA A 31 -5.86 -8.55 1.68
C ALA A 31 -4.35 -8.54 1.46
N ILE A 32 -3.57 -8.60 2.54
CA ILE A 32 -2.10 -8.68 2.50
C ILE A 32 -1.66 -9.90 1.70
N HIS A 33 -2.22 -11.07 1.97
CA HIS A 33 -1.86 -12.31 1.27
C HIS A 33 -2.15 -12.22 -0.24
N CYS A 34 -3.30 -11.68 -0.63
CA CYS A 34 -3.64 -11.50 -2.05
C CYS A 34 -2.69 -10.50 -2.74
N LEU A 35 -2.33 -9.42 -2.06
CA LEU A 35 -1.40 -8.41 -2.60
C LEU A 35 0.04 -8.94 -2.71
N GLN A 36 0.49 -9.76 -1.76
CA GLN A 36 1.78 -10.45 -1.87
C GLN A 36 1.81 -11.38 -3.09
N ARG A 37 0.77 -12.17 -3.31
CA ARG A 37 0.65 -13.02 -4.52
C ARG A 37 0.57 -12.21 -5.81
N SER A 38 0.01 -11.01 -5.76
CA SER A 38 0.02 -10.08 -6.89
C SER A 38 1.44 -9.64 -7.22
N ILE A 39 2.23 -9.27 -6.22
CA ILE A 39 3.64 -8.88 -6.37
C ILE A 39 4.52 -10.05 -6.83
N GLU A 40 4.28 -11.26 -6.33
CA GLU A 40 4.97 -12.47 -6.82
C GLU A 40 4.70 -12.72 -8.32
N ALA A 41 3.48 -12.42 -8.77
CA ALA A 41 3.08 -12.59 -10.16
C ALA A 41 3.57 -11.45 -11.06
N ASP A 42 3.69 -10.24 -10.53
CA ASP A 42 4.28 -9.07 -11.18
C ASP A 42 5.07 -8.18 -10.18
N PRO A 43 6.38 -8.41 -10.04
CA PRO A 43 7.23 -7.64 -9.12
C PRO A 43 7.46 -6.18 -9.53
N LYS A 44 7.00 -5.78 -10.71
CA LYS A 44 7.18 -4.41 -11.23
C LYS A 44 6.00 -3.51 -10.97
N SER A 45 4.85 -4.04 -10.50
CA SER A 45 3.68 -3.22 -10.21
C SER A 45 3.87 -2.40 -8.92
N GLY A 46 4.11 -1.11 -9.08
CA GLY A 46 4.11 -0.15 -7.98
C GLY A 46 2.72 0.03 -7.38
N GLN A 47 1.65 -0.16 -8.15
CA GLN A 47 0.28 -0.14 -7.63
C GLN A 47 0.02 -1.25 -6.60
N SER A 48 0.47 -2.48 -6.86
CA SER A 48 0.32 -3.57 -5.88
C SER A 48 1.10 -3.30 -4.60
N LEU A 49 2.29 -2.70 -4.71
CA LEU A 49 3.10 -2.27 -3.57
C LEU A 49 2.43 -1.14 -2.77
N TYR A 50 1.80 -0.17 -3.45
CA TYR A 50 1.04 0.90 -2.81
C TYR A 50 -0.13 0.34 -2.00
N LEU A 51 -0.95 -0.53 -2.60
CA LEU A 51 -2.09 -1.13 -1.91
C LEU A 51 -1.65 -2.02 -0.74
N LEU A 52 -0.51 -2.70 -0.86
CA LEU A 52 0.09 -3.46 0.23
C LEU A 52 0.50 -2.53 1.39
N GLY A 53 1.12 -1.39 1.08
CA GLY A 53 1.46 -0.36 2.06
C GLY A 53 0.23 0.16 2.81
N ARG A 54 -0.88 0.37 2.11
CA ARG A 54 -2.16 0.77 2.73
C ARG A 54 -2.71 -0.27 3.69
N CYS A 55 -2.63 -1.55 3.32
CA CYS A 55 -3.05 -2.64 4.20
C CYS A 55 -2.15 -2.73 5.43
N TYR A 56 -0.83 -2.57 5.29
CA TYR A 56 0.08 -2.55 6.43
C TYR A 56 -0.15 -1.36 7.36
N ALA A 57 -0.45 -0.19 6.81
CA ALA A 57 -0.79 0.99 7.60
C ALA A 57 -2.08 0.76 8.42
N SER A 58 -3.11 0.11 7.85
CA SER A 58 -4.37 -0.14 8.56
C SER A 58 -4.24 -1.12 9.73
N VAL A 59 -3.32 -2.08 9.64
CA VAL A 59 -2.99 -3.03 10.73
C VAL A 59 -1.94 -2.48 11.70
N GLY A 60 -1.47 -1.24 11.54
CA GLY A 60 -0.47 -0.63 12.40
C GLY A 60 0.97 -1.10 12.17
N LYS A 61 1.24 -1.84 11.08
CA LYS A 61 2.60 -2.25 10.68
C LYS A 61 3.28 -1.13 9.91
N VAL A 62 3.58 -0.05 10.64
CA VAL A 62 4.10 1.22 10.08
C VAL A 62 5.40 1.01 9.29
N HIS A 63 6.33 0.21 9.81
CA HIS A 63 7.61 -0.04 9.13
C HIS A 63 7.43 -0.77 7.79
N ASP A 64 6.62 -1.83 7.77
CA ASP A 64 6.32 -2.59 6.55
C ASP A 64 5.57 -1.73 5.53
N ALA A 65 4.66 -0.86 6.00
CA ALA A 65 3.97 0.10 5.15
C ALA A 65 4.94 1.05 4.45
N PHE A 66 5.91 1.59 5.18
CA PHE A 66 6.92 2.49 4.64
C PHE A 66 7.76 1.83 3.55
N ILE A 67 8.25 0.61 3.80
CA ILE A 67 9.02 -0.15 2.81
C ILE A 67 8.17 -0.40 1.54
N ALA A 68 6.91 -0.78 1.70
CA ALA A 68 6.02 -1.02 0.57
C ALA A 68 5.77 0.26 -0.25
N TYR A 69 5.49 1.39 0.39
CA TYR A 69 5.34 2.67 -0.31
C TYR A 69 6.62 3.13 -1.00
N ARG A 70 7.77 3.00 -0.34
CA ARG A 70 9.05 3.34 -0.95
C ARG A 70 9.33 2.51 -2.19
N ASN A 71 9.11 1.20 -2.12
CA ASN A 71 9.25 0.32 -3.27
C ASN A 71 8.25 0.70 -4.40
N SER A 72 7.04 1.13 -4.05
CA SER A 72 6.06 1.62 -5.03
C SER A 72 6.58 2.84 -5.80
N VAL A 73 7.15 3.81 -5.09
CA VAL A 73 7.79 5.00 -5.70
C VAL A 73 8.94 4.61 -6.63
N GLU A 74 9.81 3.70 -6.21
CA GLU A 74 10.96 3.25 -7.01
C GLU A 74 10.56 2.55 -8.32
N LYS A 75 9.36 1.93 -8.38
CA LYS A 75 8.85 1.28 -9.60
C LYS A 75 8.22 2.24 -10.60
N SER A 76 8.31 3.56 -10.39
CA SER A 76 7.83 4.60 -11.32
C SER A 76 6.31 4.59 -11.60
N GLU A 77 5.54 3.81 -10.81
CA GLU A 77 4.09 3.98 -10.65
C GLU A 77 3.76 4.73 -9.34
N GLY A 78 4.78 5.34 -8.70
CA GLY A 78 4.62 6.22 -7.56
C GLY A 78 3.84 7.46 -7.96
N ASN A 79 2.52 7.42 -7.74
CA ASN A 79 1.65 8.56 -7.95
C ASN A 79 1.68 9.50 -6.72
N ALA A 80 1.07 10.68 -6.86
CA ALA A 80 0.89 11.63 -5.76
C ALA A 80 0.26 10.98 -4.51
N ASP A 81 -0.61 9.98 -4.70
CA ASP A 81 -1.29 9.29 -3.60
C ASP A 81 -0.31 8.48 -2.73
N THR A 82 0.74 7.88 -3.31
CA THR A 82 1.78 7.15 -2.56
C THR A 82 2.56 8.12 -1.67
N TRP A 83 2.97 9.27 -2.21
CA TRP A 83 3.67 10.29 -1.43
C TRP A 83 2.80 10.91 -0.33
N CYS A 84 1.53 11.19 -0.62
CA CYS A 84 0.56 11.57 0.40
C CYS A 84 0.42 10.52 1.50
N SER A 85 0.39 9.24 1.14
CA SER A 85 0.27 8.14 2.11
C SER A 85 1.52 8.02 2.99
N ILE A 86 2.71 8.26 2.44
CA ILE A 86 3.95 8.37 3.21
C ILE A 86 3.89 9.56 4.19
N GLY A 87 3.40 10.71 3.74
CA GLY A 87 3.24 11.91 4.58
C GLY A 87 2.31 11.67 5.78
N VAL A 88 1.16 11.02 5.55
CA VAL A 88 0.23 10.63 6.62
C VAL A 88 0.90 9.68 7.61
N LEU A 89 1.69 8.73 7.13
CA LEU A 89 2.40 7.77 7.96
C LEU A 89 3.46 8.46 8.86
N TYR A 90 4.19 9.44 8.34
CA TYR A 90 5.12 10.25 9.14
C TYR A 90 4.41 11.13 10.17
N GLN A 91 3.24 11.67 9.82
CA GLN A 91 2.42 12.44 10.76
C GLN A 91 1.97 11.57 11.95
N GLN A 92 1.57 10.32 11.69
CA GLN A 92 1.21 9.35 12.74
C GLN A 92 2.40 9.00 13.66
N GLN A 93 3.62 9.08 13.13
CA GLN A 93 4.87 8.86 13.89
C GLN A 93 5.39 10.13 14.58
N ASN A 94 4.63 11.23 14.54
CA ASN A 94 5.02 12.52 15.13
C ASN A 94 6.31 13.09 14.49
N GLN A 95 6.51 12.86 13.18
CA GLN A 95 7.62 13.37 12.39
C GLN A 95 7.14 14.39 11.34
N PRO A 96 6.82 15.64 11.75
CA PRO A 96 6.17 16.61 10.88
C PRO A 96 7.05 17.14 9.74
N MET A 97 8.37 17.19 9.94
CA MET A 97 9.31 17.66 8.89
C MET A 97 9.41 16.65 7.74
N ASP A 98 9.50 15.36 8.06
CA ASP A 98 9.51 14.27 7.07
C ASP A 98 8.16 14.18 6.34
N ALA A 99 7.05 14.38 7.08
CA ALA A 99 5.72 14.43 6.50
C ALA A 99 5.56 15.57 5.49
N LEU A 100 6.03 16.78 5.84
CA LEU A 100 5.99 17.95 4.94
C LEU A 100 6.78 17.68 3.67
N GLN A 101 7.98 17.10 3.78
CA GLN A 101 8.79 16.76 2.62
C GLN A 101 8.07 15.77 1.70
N ALA A 102 7.43 14.74 2.27
CA ALA A 102 6.64 13.79 1.49
C ALA A 102 5.45 14.45 0.78
N TYR A 103 4.75 15.39 1.43
CA TYR A 103 3.66 16.13 0.78
C TYR A 103 4.16 17.05 -0.34
N ILE A 104 5.32 17.67 -0.20
CA ILE A 104 5.94 18.47 -1.28
C ILE A 104 6.24 17.57 -2.48
N CYS A 105 6.82 16.38 -2.26
CA CYS A 105 7.08 15.41 -3.33
C CYS A 105 5.79 14.89 -4.00
N ALA A 106 4.62 14.97 -3.34
CA ALA A 106 3.34 14.57 -3.91
C ALA A 106 2.79 15.58 -4.94
N VAL A 107 3.21 16.84 -4.87
CA VAL A 107 2.68 17.95 -5.69
C VAL A 107 3.62 18.34 -6.83
N GLN A 108 4.90 17.94 -6.76
CA GLN A 108 5.91 18.17 -7.78
C GLN A 108 5.80 17.17 -8.92
#